data_AF-A0A371MEP1-F1
#
_entry.id   AF-A0A371MEP1-F1
#
_cell.length_a   1.000
_cell.length_b   1.000
_cell.length_c   1.000
_cell.angle_alpha   90.00
_cell.angle_beta   90.00
_cell.angle_gamma   90.00
#
_symmetry.space_group_name_H-M   'P 1'
#
loop_
_entity.id
_entity.type
_entity.pdbx_description
1 polymer ?
#
loop_
_entity_poly.entity_id
_entity_poly.type
_entity_poly.pdbx_seq_one_letter_code
_entity_poly.pdbx_strand_id
1 'polypeptide(L)'
;PSVIFRDVTYVDMDQRCPAFFADGAVQQRVPYSFQFIHGDYREPLAVAPVDLLLSQYAGPISHYCKRYVRLGCYLLVNNSHADAGVAALDPDWELVGVVRGSRLSRGVEGYFEPKPGRVADRADMIESMKPIGYTKTASNYLFRLESTGDAHNE
;
A
#
# COMPACT_ATOMS: atom_id res chain seq x y z
N PRO A 1 8.18 6.64 -6.38
CA PRO A 1 7.18 6.34 -7.43
C PRO A 1 6.18 7.48 -7.68
N SER A 2 5.87 8.34 -6.70
CA SER A 2 4.78 9.33 -6.80
C SER A 2 4.98 10.48 -7.81
N VAL A 3 6.22 10.83 -8.16
CA VAL A 3 6.56 12.03 -8.97
C VAL A 3 6.06 12.03 -10.42
N ILE A 4 5.51 10.92 -10.91
CA ILE A 4 5.00 10.79 -12.28
C ILE A 4 3.48 10.94 -12.39
N PHE A 5 2.77 11.01 -11.26
CA PHE A 5 1.30 11.10 -11.24
C PHE A 5 0.85 12.56 -11.17
N ARG A 6 -0.30 12.84 -11.80
CA ARG A 6 -0.81 14.21 -11.97
C ARG A 6 -1.47 14.80 -10.73
N ASP A 7 -1.98 13.94 -9.86
CA ASP A 7 -2.67 14.34 -8.65
C ASP A 7 -2.28 13.36 -7.55
N VAL A 8 -1.68 13.87 -6.47
CA VAL A 8 -1.10 13.04 -5.41
C VAL A 8 -1.45 13.62 -4.05
N THR A 9 -2.11 12.82 -3.21
CA THR A 9 -2.23 13.11 -1.79
C THR A 9 -1.16 12.36 -1.01
N TYR A 10 -0.32 13.09 -0.29
CA TYR A 10 0.64 12.57 0.66
C TYR A 10 0.05 12.59 2.08
N VAL A 11 0.24 11.50 2.82
CA VAL A 11 -0.20 11.39 4.22
C VAL A 11 0.97 10.90 5.05
N ASP A 12 1.35 11.63 6.08
CA ASP A 12 2.41 11.26 7.01
C ASP A 12 2.13 11.86 8.39
N MET A 13 2.61 11.22 9.46
CA MET A 13 2.46 11.70 10.84
C MET A 13 3.73 12.38 11.37
N ASP A 14 4.85 12.30 10.64
CA ASP A 14 6.11 12.90 11.05
C ASP A 14 5.98 14.43 11.14
N GLN A 15 6.35 14.97 12.31
CA GLN A 15 6.26 16.40 12.63
C GLN A 15 7.14 17.27 11.72
N ARG A 16 8.10 16.68 11.01
CA ARG A 16 8.98 17.37 10.07
C ARG A 16 8.32 17.55 8.68
N CYS A 17 7.33 16.72 8.34
CA CYS A 17 6.70 16.74 7.03
C CYS A 17 5.99 18.08 6.71
N PRO A 18 5.23 18.73 7.61
CA PRO A 18 4.62 20.03 7.31
C PRO A 18 5.63 21.07 6.79
N ALA A 19 6.79 21.17 7.41
CA ALA A 19 7.86 22.08 6.97
C ALA A 19 8.42 21.66 5.60
N PHE A 20 8.68 20.35 5.41
CA PHE A 20 9.19 19.82 4.15
C PHE A 20 8.26 20.08 2.95
N PHE A 21 6.94 19.92 3.14
CA PHE A 21 5.95 20.17 2.07
C PHE A 21 5.68 21.67 1.82
N ALA A 22 6.00 22.54 2.78
CA ALA A 22 5.87 23.99 2.64
C ALA A 22 7.08 24.67 1.94
N ASP A 23 8.26 24.04 1.95
CA ASP A 23 9.54 24.62 1.47
C ASP A 23 9.69 24.66 -0.07
N GLY A 24 8.65 24.36 -0.85
CA GLY A 24 8.72 24.43 -2.32
C GLY A 24 9.51 23.27 -3.00
N ALA A 25 10.32 22.53 -2.23
CA ALA A 25 11.17 21.45 -2.74
C ALA A 25 10.39 20.28 -3.35
N VAL A 26 9.14 20.08 -2.92
CA VAL A 26 8.23 19.06 -3.44
C VAL A 26 7.62 19.52 -4.76
N GLN A 27 7.17 20.77 -4.84
CA GLN A 27 6.62 21.42 -6.03
C GLN A 27 7.62 21.37 -7.21
N GLN A 28 8.92 21.44 -6.93
CA GLN A 28 9.97 21.31 -7.95
C GLN A 28 10.12 19.88 -8.51
N ARG A 29 9.68 18.86 -7.78
CA ARG A 29 9.85 17.44 -8.12
C ARG A 29 8.55 16.75 -8.53
N VAL A 30 7.41 17.28 -8.10
CA VAL A 30 6.08 16.82 -8.48
C VAL A 30 5.54 17.86 -9.46
N PRO A 31 5.70 17.66 -10.78
CA PRO A 31 5.41 18.68 -11.78
C PRO A 31 3.90 18.96 -11.97
N TYR A 32 3.06 18.41 -11.09
CA TYR A 32 1.62 18.47 -11.15
C TYR A 32 1.01 18.81 -9.77
N SER A 33 -0.28 18.52 -9.56
CA SER A 33 -0.99 18.83 -8.32
C SER A 33 -0.59 17.88 -7.19
N PHE A 34 -0.43 18.42 -5.98
CA PHE A 34 -0.38 17.60 -4.79
C PHE A 34 -1.05 18.26 -3.58
N GLN A 35 -1.45 17.42 -2.63
CA GLN A 35 -1.89 17.79 -1.29
C GLN A 35 -1.06 17.04 -0.25
N PHE A 36 -0.79 17.67 0.89
CA PHE A 36 -0.24 17.00 2.05
C PHE A 36 -1.24 17.05 3.21
N ILE A 37 -1.44 15.89 3.87
CA ILE A 37 -2.23 15.74 5.09
C ILE A 37 -1.27 15.26 6.18
N HIS A 38 -1.06 16.09 7.19
CA HIS A 38 -0.35 15.68 8.40
C HIS A 38 -1.32 14.94 9.32
N GLY A 39 -1.12 13.65 9.51
CA GLY A 39 -2.04 12.83 10.30
C GLY A 39 -1.75 11.35 10.25
N ASP A 40 -2.47 10.63 11.10
CA ASP A 40 -2.44 9.17 11.15
C ASP A 40 -3.40 8.59 10.11
N TYR A 41 -2.89 7.76 9.20
CA TYR A 41 -3.69 7.16 8.13
C TYR A 41 -4.74 6.16 8.63
N ARG A 42 -4.65 5.75 9.91
CA ARG A 42 -5.64 4.89 10.57
C ARG A 42 -6.94 5.64 10.84
N GLU A 43 -6.84 6.95 11.02
CA GLU A 43 -7.99 7.83 11.22
C GLU A 43 -8.69 8.17 9.88
N PRO A 44 -9.96 8.62 9.91
CA PRO A 44 -10.62 9.15 8.73
C PRO A 44 -9.83 10.31 8.11
N LEU A 45 -9.60 10.25 6.80
CA LEU A 45 -8.90 11.26 6.02
C LEU A 45 -9.87 11.87 5.03
N ALA A 46 -9.78 13.19 4.84
CA ALA A 46 -10.55 13.92 3.82
C ALA A 46 -9.92 13.73 2.44
N VAL A 47 -9.95 12.49 1.93
CA VAL A 47 -9.35 12.08 0.66
C VAL A 47 -10.44 11.50 -0.25
N ALA A 48 -10.50 11.99 -1.49
CA ALA A 48 -11.39 11.42 -2.50
C ALA A 48 -10.94 10.01 -2.89
N PRO A 49 -11.84 9.14 -3.37
CA PRO A 49 -11.44 7.82 -3.86
C PRO A 49 -10.33 7.92 -4.91
N VAL A 50 -9.31 7.05 -4.81
CA VAL A 50 -8.10 7.07 -5.64
C VAL A 50 -8.02 5.87 -6.58
N ASP A 51 -7.29 6.04 -7.68
CA ASP A 51 -7.00 4.98 -8.65
C ASP A 51 -5.75 4.15 -8.30
N LEU A 52 -4.90 4.68 -7.41
CA LEU A 52 -3.67 4.03 -6.98
C LEU A 52 -3.32 4.42 -5.53
N LEU A 53 -3.23 3.41 -4.67
CA LEU A 53 -2.68 3.53 -3.33
C LEU A 53 -1.21 3.10 -3.34
N LEU A 54 -0.32 3.96 -2.81
CA LEU A 54 1.11 3.69 -2.73
C LEU A 54 1.50 3.44 -1.26
N SER A 55 1.88 2.20 -0.93
CA SER A 55 2.37 1.85 0.41
C SER A 55 3.83 1.42 0.36
N GLN A 56 4.73 2.32 0.75
CA GLN A 56 6.18 2.07 0.68
C GLN A 56 6.79 2.25 2.05
N TYR A 57 7.23 1.15 2.67
CA TYR A 57 7.90 1.16 3.98
C TYR A 57 7.03 1.76 5.10
N ALA A 58 5.71 1.83 4.89
CA ALA A 58 4.72 2.17 5.90
C ALA A 58 4.20 0.88 6.57
N GLY A 59 3.32 1.02 7.57
CA GLY A 59 2.61 -0.09 8.20
C GLY A 59 1.48 -0.66 7.32
N PRO A 60 0.42 -1.27 7.89
CA PRO A 60 -0.65 -1.99 7.17
C PRO A 60 -1.61 -1.08 6.38
N ILE A 61 -1.10 -0.28 5.44
CA ILE A 61 -1.87 0.66 4.61
C ILE A 61 -2.94 -0.08 3.79
N SER A 62 -2.64 -1.28 3.29
CA SER A 62 -3.60 -2.11 2.55
C SER A 62 -4.85 -2.46 3.35
N HIS A 63 -4.77 -2.43 4.68
CA HIS A 63 -5.89 -2.65 5.59
C HIS A 63 -6.63 -1.35 5.88
N TYR A 64 -5.92 -0.34 6.41
CA TYR A 64 -6.55 0.90 6.90
C TYR A 64 -7.01 1.87 5.80
N CYS A 65 -6.38 1.81 4.63
CA CYS A 65 -6.62 2.75 3.53
C CYS A 65 -7.34 2.11 2.34
N LYS A 66 -7.71 0.82 2.39
CA LYS A 66 -8.51 0.14 1.36
C LYS A 66 -9.78 0.92 1.00
N ARG A 67 -10.44 1.50 2.01
CA ARG A 67 -11.66 2.33 1.90
C ARG A 67 -11.53 3.54 0.94
N TYR A 68 -10.31 3.98 0.64
CA TYR A 68 -10.07 5.09 -0.28
C TYR A 68 -9.80 4.63 -1.71
N VAL A 69 -9.67 3.32 -1.98
CA VAL A 69 -9.36 2.81 -3.32
C VAL A 69 -10.65 2.49 -4.05
N ARG A 70 -10.76 2.94 -5.31
CA ARG A 70 -11.90 2.61 -6.17
C ARG A 70 -11.89 1.12 -6.52
N LEU A 71 -13.06 0.53 -6.74
CA LEU A 71 -13.17 -0.82 -7.26
C LEU A 71 -12.45 -0.93 -8.61
N GLY A 72 -11.72 -2.03 -8.83
CA GLY A 72 -10.90 -2.26 -10.02
C GLY A 72 -9.58 -1.48 -10.07
N CYS A 73 -9.31 -0.63 -9.07
CA CYS A 73 -8.10 0.17 -8.97
C CYS A 73 -7.04 -0.51 -8.07
N TYR A 74 -5.89 0.13 -7.92
CA TYR A 74 -4.67 -0.60 -7.55
C TYR A 74 -4.06 -0.19 -6.21
N LEU A 75 -3.34 -1.13 -5.62
CA LEU A 75 -2.39 -0.94 -4.54
C LEU A 75 -1.00 -1.35 -5.04
N LEU A 76 -0.02 -0.45 -4.97
CA LEU A 76 1.40 -0.78 -5.14
C LEU A 76 2.09 -0.77 -3.77
N VAL A 77 2.53 -1.93 -3.33
CA VAL A 77 2.96 -2.14 -1.95
C VAL A 77 4.27 -2.94 -1.85
N ASN A 78 5.13 -2.58 -0.92
CA ASN A 78 6.27 -3.42 -0.54
C ASN A 78 5.95 -4.26 0.71
N ASN A 79 6.74 -5.30 0.97
CA ASN A 79 6.49 -6.19 2.10
C ASN A 79 7.37 -5.88 3.33
N SER A 80 7.85 -4.64 3.50
CA SER A 80 8.78 -4.31 4.58
C SER A 80 8.16 -4.39 5.97
N HIS A 81 6.90 -3.98 6.12
CA HIS A 81 6.15 -4.08 7.37
C HIS A 81 4.89 -4.95 7.20
N ALA A 82 5.07 -6.11 6.56
CA ALA A 82 4.03 -7.09 6.29
C ALA A 82 2.89 -6.66 5.35
N ASP A 83 2.81 -5.39 4.94
CA ASP A 83 1.63 -4.85 4.26
C ASP A 83 1.24 -5.60 2.97
N ALA A 84 2.21 -6.01 2.16
CA ALA A 84 1.91 -6.84 0.98
C ALA A 84 1.36 -8.23 1.36
N GLY A 85 1.84 -8.81 2.47
CA GLY A 85 1.29 -10.04 3.03
C GLY A 85 -0.12 -9.86 3.60
N VAL A 86 -0.38 -8.72 4.25
CA VAL A 86 -1.73 -8.34 4.71
C VAL A 86 -2.69 -8.23 3.54
N ALA A 87 -2.28 -7.58 2.45
CA ALA A 87 -3.05 -7.51 1.22
C ALA A 87 -3.28 -8.90 0.60
N ALA A 88 -2.26 -9.76 0.56
CA ALA A 88 -2.38 -11.11 -0.01
C ALA A 88 -3.33 -12.05 0.76
N LEU A 89 -3.59 -11.76 2.04
CA LEU A 89 -4.53 -12.51 2.88
C LEU A 89 -5.93 -11.87 2.93
N ASP A 90 -6.12 -10.73 2.28
CA ASP A 90 -7.40 -10.04 2.21
C ASP A 90 -8.12 -10.43 0.92
N PRO A 91 -9.32 -11.05 1.00
CA PRO A 91 -10.00 -11.59 -0.17
C PRO A 91 -10.45 -10.52 -1.17
N ASP A 92 -10.49 -9.25 -0.77
CA ASP A 92 -10.84 -8.14 -1.65
C ASP A 92 -9.69 -7.74 -2.60
N TRP A 93 -8.45 -8.11 -2.27
CA TRP A 93 -7.27 -7.79 -3.05
C TRP A 93 -6.81 -8.97 -3.89
N GLU A 94 -6.72 -8.77 -5.20
CA GLU A 94 -6.13 -9.74 -6.14
C GLU A 94 -4.68 -9.35 -6.47
N LEU A 95 -3.72 -10.25 -6.28
CA LEU A 95 -2.36 -10.04 -6.77
C LEU A 95 -2.31 -10.16 -8.30
N VAL A 96 -2.08 -9.04 -8.99
CA VAL A 96 -2.07 -8.97 -10.46
C VAL A 96 -0.69 -8.72 -11.06
N GLY A 97 0.31 -8.46 -10.22
CA GLY A 97 1.69 -8.33 -10.69
C GLY A 97 2.71 -8.18 -9.58
N VAL A 98 3.98 -8.34 -9.95
CA VAL A 98 5.14 -8.18 -9.08
C VAL A 98 6.19 -7.31 -9.75
N VAL A 99 6.90 -6.51 -8.96
CA VAL A 99 8.00 -5.67 -9.42
C VAL A 99 9.32 -6.27 -8.96
N ARG A 100 10.23 -6.53 -9.90
CA ARG A 100 11.60 -6.95 -9.64
C ARG A 100 12.56 -5.92 -10.20
N GLY A 101 13.26 -5.20 -9.33
CA GLY A 101 14.02 -4.02 -9.73
C GLY A 101 13.10 -2.96 -10.31
N SER A 102 13.24 -2.65 -11.60
CA SER A 102 12.39 -1.70 -12.33
C SER A 102 11.34 -2.35 -13.25
N ARG A 103 11.24 -3.69 -13.27
CA ARG A 103 10.36 -4.42 -14.19
C ARG A 103 9.11 -4.93 -13.49
N LEU A 104 7.95 -4.61 -14.06
CA LEU A 104 6.67 -5.21 -13.72
C LEU A 104 6.49 -6.53 -14.48
N SER A 105 6.07 -7.58 -13.78
CA SER A 105 5.70 -8.89 -14.34
C SER A 105 4.27 -9.24 -13.90
N ARG A 106 3.52 -9.87 -14.80
CA ARG A 106 2.18 -10.43 -14.51
C ARG A 106 2.21 -11.88 -14.02
N GLY A 107 3.37 -12.56 -14.09
CA GLY A 107 3.55 -13.89 -13.52
C GLY A 107 3.62 -13.81 -11.99
N VAL A 108 2.52 -14.16 -11.33
CA VAL A 108 2.31 -14.04 -9.89
C VAL A 108 2.33 -15.40 -9.17
N GLU A 109 2.48 -16.49 -9.91
CA GLU A 109 2.42 -17.85 -9.39
C GLU A 109 3.54 -18.13 -8.38
N GLY A 110 3.18 -18.70 -7.24
CA GLY A 110 4.08 -19.04 -6.15
C GLY A 110 4.58 -17.86 -5.32
N TYR A 111 3.97 -16.68 -5.45
CA TYR A 111 4.12 -15.60 -4.50
C TYR A 111 3.18 -15.79 -3.31
N PHE A 112 3.58 -15.27 -2.16
CA PHE A 112 2.86 -15.40 -0.88
C PHE A 112 2.63 -16.84 -0.40
N GLU A 113 3.38 -17.81 -0.93
CA GLU A 113 3.49 -19.15 -0.34
C GLU A 113 4.44 -19.10 0.87
N PRO A 114 3.97 -19.40 2.10
CA PRO A 114 4.84 -19.40 3.28
C PRO A 114 5.94 -20.45 3.16
N LYS A 115 7.14 -20.13 3.67
CA LYS A 115 8.19 -21.16 3.85
C LYS A 115 7.72 -22.24 4.84
N PRO A 116 8.24 -23.48 4.75
CA PRO A 116 7.89 -24.54 5.69
C PRO A 116 8.01 -24.10 7.16
N GLY A 117 7.00 -24.43 7.97
CA GLY A 117 6.92 -24.05 9.38
C GLY A 117 6.55 -22.59 9.64
N ARG A 118 6.19 -21.81 8.61
CA ARG A 118 5.59 -20.48 8.76
C ARG A 118 4.10 -20.55 8.49
N VAL A 119 3.33 -19.84 9.32
CA VAL A 119 1.89 -19.68 9.17
C VAL A 119 1.65 -18.21 8.82
N ALA A 120 0.83 -17.97 7.80
CA ALA A 120 0.39 -16.64 7.44
C ALA A 120 -0.89 -16.33 8.20
N ASP A 121 -0.83 -15.32 9.06
CA ASP A 121 -1.96 -14.82 9.82
C ASP A 121 -2.08 -13.31 9.60
N ARG A 122 -3.25 -12.87 9.13
CA ARG A 122 -3.45 -11.47 8.75
C ARG A 122 -3.50 -10.55 9.97
N ALA A 123 -4.11 -11.00 11.06
CA ALA A 123 -4.25 -10.20 12.27
C ALA A 123 -2.88 -10.00 12.95
N ASP A 124 -2.09 -11.07 13.07
CA ASP A 124 -0.72 -11.01 13.61
C ASP A 124 0.18 -10.12 12.75
N MET A 125 0.07 -10.17 11.42
CA MET A 125 0.83 -9.29 10.54
C MET A 125 0.44 -7.82 10.68
N ILE A 126 -0.84 -7.51 10.86
CA ILE A 126 -1.33 -6.14 11.10
C ILE A 126 -0.79 -5.63 12.44
N GLU A 127 -0.89 -6.42 13.51
CA GLU A 127 -0.48 -6.02 14.86
C GLU A 127 1.04 -5.90 14.99
N SER A 128 1.77 -6.94 14.55
CA SER A 128 3.22 -7.02 14.71
C SER A 128 4.00 -6.17 13.72
N MET A 129 3.37 -5.80 12.58
CA MET A 129 4.00 -5.15 11.43
C MET A 129 5.23 -5.90 10.90
N LYS A 130 5.29 -7.21 11.10
CA LYS A 130 6.43 -8.05 10.71
C LYS A 130 6.02 -9.04 9.60
N PRO A 131 6.71 -9.03 8.46
CA PRO A 131 6.44 -10.02 7.42
C PRO A 131 6.93 -11.41 7.85
N ILE A 132 6.27 -12.46 7.35
CA ILE A 132 6.82 -13.82 7.40
C ILE A 132 7.73 -14.09 6.20
N GLY A 133 8.47 -15.21 6.28
CA GLY A 133 9.25 -15.71 5.15
C GLY A 133 8.38 -16.39 4.11
N TYR A 134 8.38 -15.86 2.88
CA TYR A 134 7.76 -16.47 1.70
C TYR A 134 8.80 -17.17 0.81
N THR A 135 8.38 -18.15 0.02
CA THR A 135 9.26 -18.91 -0.90
C THR A 135 9.80 -18.03 -2.03
N LYS A 136 8.98 -17.11 -2.55
CA LYS A 136 9.35 -16.08 -3.54
C LYS A 136 9.16 -14.68 -2.98
N THR A 137 10.05 -13.78 -3.37
CA THR A 137 9.99 -12.36 -2.99
C THR A 137 10.18 -11.43 -4.20
N ALA A 138 9.71 -10.21 -4.05
CA ALA A 138 9.78 -9.12 -5.02
C ALA A 138 9.98 -7.80 -4.26
N SER A 139 10.43 -6.73 -4.93
CA SER A 139 10.59 -5.43 -4.29
C SER A 139 9.25 -4.76 -4.02
N ASN A 140 8.29 -4.95 -4.93
CA ASN A 140 6.91 -4.51 -4.76
C ASN A 140 5.93 -5.51 -5.39
N TYR A 141 4.68 -5.39 -4.98
CA TYR A 141 3.55 -6.19 -5.41
C TYR A 141 2.44 -5.24 -5.83
N LEU A 142 1.76 -5.58 -6.92
CA LEU A 142 0.64 -4.82 -7.45
C LEU A 142 -0.63 -5.64 -7.21
N PHE A 143 -1.51 -5.12 -6.36
CA PHE A 143 -2.82 -5.68 -6.11
C PHE A 143 -3.90 -4.85 -6.79
N ARG A 144 -4.99 -5.50 -7.19
CA ARG A 144 -6.20 -4.87 -7.71
C ARG A 144 -7.34 -5.13 -6.74
N LEU A 145 -8.15 -4.10 -6.46
CA LEU A 145 -9.32 -4.23 -5.60
C LEU A 145 -10.47 -4.85 -6.40
N GLU A 146 -10.84 -6.10 -6.13
CA GLU A 146 -11.89 -6.81 -6.87
C GLU A 146 -13.25 -6.76 -6.19
N SER A 147 -13.26 -6.55 -4.88
CA SER A 147 -14.48 -6.38 -4.10
C SER A 147 -14.26 -5.39 -2.98
N THR A 148 -15.36 -4.86 -2.48
CA THR A 148 -15.42 -4.24 -1.17
C THR A 148 -16.38 -5.12 -0.39
N GLY A 149 -15.94 -6.32 0.04
CA GLY A 149 -16.76 -7.19 0.87
C GLY A 149 -17.34 -6.39 2.04
N ASP A 150 -18.56 -6.74 2.47
CA ASP A 150 -19.33 -6.03 3.50
C ASP A 150 -18.52 -5.86 4.81
N ALA A 151 -17.71 -4.80 4.90
CA ALA A 151 -16.95 -4.43 6.10
C ALA A 151 -17.84 -3.70 7.12
N HIS A 152 -19.05 -4.21 7.32
CA HIS A 152 -20.00 -3.86 8.37
C HIS A 152 -20.61 -5.14 8.93
N ASN A 153 -19.82 -5.96 9.62
CA ASN A 153 -20.25 -6.81 10.73
C ASN A 153 -19.05 -7.59 11.27
N GLU A 154 -18.43 -7.07 12.31
CA GLU A 154 -18.13 -7.75 13.59
C GLU A 154 -17.72 -6.70 14.63
#